data_AF-K4IFS3-F1
#
_entry.id   AF-K4IFS3-F1
#
_cell.length_a   1.000
_cell.length_b   1.000
_cell.length_c   1.000
_cell.angle_alpha   90.00
_cell.angle_beta   90.00
_cell.angle_gamma   90.00
#
_symmetry.space_group_name_H-M   'P 1'
#
loop_
_entity.id
_entity.type
_entity.pdbx_description
1 polymer ?
#
loop_
_entity_poly.entity_id
_entity_poly.type
_entity_poly.pdbx_seq_one_letter_code
_entity_poly.pdbx_strand_id
1 'polypeptide(L)'
;MKNILLVTAFLAASNLFAQQQQDSILANKVIKLEALVNKHQQDIKKISLELDKDYWTYRGVKKETQKKITKQKNSIDSLNQLINASNQKLVQVNDNLDSKIKQTDETVTSNNSKISELDNSLDKNRLYWIIATLATLLLGGLVYWFLGKRIQSSRTDVETQIKNTKTALEEESVKLDNKLVEILETQLKLKEEETKTQPSISTKKTDHSLAIKVADEVVRMQKNIAKMESSTKGIKPLLKGIERIQNNFAANGYEMINHMNKEYDDRMNIDVINFVSEENLSTDSRIISRIIKLQVNFNGILIQRAQVDVSQN
;
A
#
# COMPACT_ATOMS: atom_id res chain seq x y z
N MET A 1 69.08 -90.09 145.80
CA MET A 1 69.00 -90.26 144.34
C MET A 1 67.63 -89.93 143.73
N LYS A 2 66.51 -89.98 144.47
CA LYS A 2 65.16 -89.70 143.92
C LYS A 2 64.91 -88.24 143.49
N ASN A 3 65.56 -87.27 144.14
CA ASN A 3 65.33 -85.83 143.88
C ASN A 3 66.02 -85.31 142.61
N ILE A 4 67.14 -85.92 142.18
CA ILE A 4 67.88 -85.49 140.97
C ILE A 4 67.14 -85.92 139.68
N LEU A 5 66.57 -87.13 139.70
CA LEU A 5 65.76 -87.68 138.58
C LEU A 5 64.50 -86.85 138.31
N LEU A 6 63.94 -86.23 139.35
CA LEU A 6 62.73 -85.41 139.23
C LEU A 6 63.04 -84.05 138.60
N VAL A 7 64.19 -83.45 138.91
CA VAL A 7 64.65 -82.18 138.31
C VAL A 7 65.03 -82.36 136.85
N THR A 8 65.71 -83.46 136.48
CA THR A 8 66.04 -83.74 135.08
C THR A 8 64.80 -84.07 134.24
N ALA A 9 63.83 -84.78 134.81
CA ALA A 9 62.54 -85.01 134.15
C ALA A 9 61.74 -83.70 133.96
N PHE A 10 61.79 -82.79 134.93
CA PHE A 10 61.10 -81.49 134.82
C PHE A 10 61.76 -80.58 133.78
N LEU A 11 63.10 -80.56 133.70
CA LEU A 11 63.85 -79.81 132.68
C LEU A 11 63.66 -80.41 131.27
N ALA A 12 63.57 -81.73 131.15
CA ALA A 12 63.24 -82.38 129.88
C ALA A 12 61.80 -82.05 129.45
N ALA A 13 60.84 -82.07 130.38
CA ALA A 13 59.46 -81.72 130.11
C ALA A 13 59.29 -80.23 129.74
N SER A 14 60.02 -79.31 130.38
CA SER A 14 59.97 -77.89 130.03
C SER A 14 60.56 -77.60 128.65
N ASN A 15 61.62 -78.32 128.25
CA ASN A 15 62.16 -78.22 126.89
C ASN A 15 61.21 -78.82 125.85
N LEU A 16 60.54 -79.95 126.14
CA LEU A 16 59.57 -80.55 125.24
C LEU A 16 58.32 -79.65 125.05
N PHE A 17 57.82 -79.04 126.13
CA PHE A 17 56.69 -78.09 126.06
C PHE A 17 57.06 -76.79 125.34
N ALA A 18 58.26 -76.25 125.56
CA ALA A 18 58.74 -75.08 124.83
C ALA A 18 58.91 -75.37 123.33
N GLN A 19 59.41 -76.56 122.97
CA GLN A 19 59.55 -77.00 121.58
C GLN A 19 58.18 -77.26 120.93
N GLN A 20 57.23 -77.89 121.63
CA GLN A 20 55.86 -78.12 121.15
C GLN A 20 55.06 -76.81 120.98
N GLN A 21 55.28 -75.82 121.85
CA GLN A 21 54.69 -74.49 121.72
C GLN A 21 55.28 -73.72 120.53
N GLN A 22 56.59 -73.81 120.30
CA GLN A 22 57.28 -73.25 119.14
C GLN A 22 56.76 -73.87 117.82
N ASP A 23 56.59 -75.20 117.78
CA ASP A 23 56.08 -75.95 116.63
C ASP A 23 54.62 -75.62 116.31
N SER A 24 53.77 -75.41 117.32
CA SER A 24 52.37 -74.98 117.13
C SER A 24 52.25 -73.55 116.57
N ILE A 25 53.11 -72.63 117.02
CA ILE A 25 53.18 -71.26 116.48
C ILE A 25 53.66 -71.29 115.01
N LEU A 26 54.62 -72.15 114.69
CA LEU A 26 55.10 -72.34 113.31
C LEU A 26 54.01 -72.91 112.41
N ALA A 27 53.30 -73.96 112.84
CA ALA A 27 52.20 -74.56 112.10
C ALA A 27 51.06 -73.55 111.80
N ASN A 28 50.68 -72.72 112.77
CA ASN A 28 49.69 -71.67 112.57
C ASN A 28 50.15 -70.58 111.58
N LYS A 29 51.45 -70.25 111.54
CA LYS A 29 52.01 -69.35 110.54
C LYS A 29 51.97 -69.98 109.14
N VAL A 30 52.28 -71.27 109.01
CA VAL A 30 52.21 -72.01 107.74
C VAL A 30 50.79 -72.04 107.19
N ILE A 31 49.78 -72.38 108.02
CA ILE A 31 48.37 -72.40 107.60
C ILE A 31 47.89 -71.01 107.13
N LYS A 32 48.28 -69.94 107.85
CA LYS A 32 47.98 -68.56 107.42
C LYS A 32 48.65 -68.21 106.10
N LEU A 33 49.89 -68.66 105.90
CA LEU A 33 50.63 -68.45 104.65
C LEU A 33 49.95 -69.19 103.49
N GLU A 34 49.53 -70.44 103.68
CA GLU A 34 48.80 -71.23 102.68
C GLU A 34 47.47 -70.58 102.30
N ALA A 35 46.69 -70.10 103.28
CA ALA A 35 45.46 -69.37 103.02
C ALA A 35 45.70 -68.09 102.20
N LEU A 36 46.79 -67.38 102.49
CA LEU A 36 47.19 -66.17 101.77
C LEU A 36 47.68 -66.48 100.34
N VAL A 37 48.45 -67.56 100.15
CA VAL A 37 48.87 -68.04 98.84
C VAL A 37 47.66 -68.44 97.99
N ASN A 38 46.72 -69.20 98.57
CA ASN A 38 45.49 -69.61 97.87
C ASN A 38 44.64 -68.40 97.47
N LYS A 39 44.52 -67.39 98.35
CA LYS A 39 43.84 -66.13 98.03
C LYS A 39 44.53 -65.40 96.88
N HIS A 40 45.86 -65.26 96.93
CA HIS A 40 46.62 -64.64 95.85
C HIS A 40 46.46 -65.39 94.52
N GLN A 41 46.41 -66.73 94.54
CA GLN A 41 46.17 -67.51 93.32
C GLN A 41 44.78 -67.24 92.71
N GLN A 42 43.75 -67.08 93.55
CA GLN A 42 42.40 -66.72 93.09
C GLN A 42 42.36 -65.29 92.54
N ASP A 43 42.99 -64.33 93.21
CA ASP A 43 43.09 -62.94 92.77
C ASP A 43 43.83 -62.85 91.42
N ILE A 44 44.95 -63.57 91.26
CA ILE A 44 45.69 -63.66 90.00
C ILE A 44 44.80 -64.23 88.89
N LYS A 45 44.03 -65.28 89.17
CA LYS A 45 43.11 -65.86 88.17
C LYS A 45 42.02 -64.87 87.77
N LYS A 46 41.45 -64.13 88.72
CA LYS A 46 40.44 -63.11 88.46
C LYS A 46 41.01 -61.97 87.60
N ILE A 47 42.18 -61.45 87.99
CA ILE A 47 42.89 -60.40 87.25
C ILE A 47 43.21 -60.87 85.83
N SER A 48 43.66 -62.12 85.66
CA SER A 48 43.95 -62.68 84.33
C SER A 48 42.71 -62.75 83.43
N LEU A 49 41.53 -63.06 83.99
CA LEU A 49 40.28 -63.10 83.23
C LEU A 49 39.78 -61.71 82.85
N GLU A 50 39.89 -60.74 83.77
CA GLU A 50 39.56 -59.34 83.49
C GLU A 50 40.50 -58.76 82.41
N LEU A 51 41.80 -59.07 82.48
CA LEU A 51 42.78 -58.64 81.50
C LEU A 51 42.51 -59.21 80.10
N ASP A 52 42.10 -60.49 79.99
CA ASP A 52 41.75 -61.09 78.70
C ASP A 52 40.48 -60.43 78.11
N LYS A 53 39.46 -60.20 78.94
CA LYS A 53 38.23 -59.49 78.53
C LYS A 53 38.53 -58.07 78.03
N ASP A 54 39.37 -57.33 78.74
CA ASP A 54 39.77 -55.98 78.36
C ASP A 54 40.60 -56.00 77.08
N TYR A 55 41.48 -56.99 76.91
CA TYR A 55 42.25 -57.18 75.67
C TYR A 55 41.35 -57.38 74.45
N TRP A 56 40.35 -58.27 74.53
CA TRP A 56 39.39 -58.51 73.45
C TRP A 56 38.54 -57.27 73.15
N THR A 57 38.10 -56.57 74.20
CA THR A 57 37.32 -55.33 74.07
C THR A 57 38.14 -54.24 73.38
N TYR A 58 39.38 -54.02 73.84
CA TYR A 58 40.32 -53.10 73.22
C TYR A 58 40.58 -53.44 71.74
N ARG A 59 40.80 -54.72 71.42
CA ARG A 59 41.04 -55.16 70.04
C ARG A 59 39.81 -54.95 69.15
N GLY A 60 38.60 -55.16 69.69
CA GLY A 60 37.34 -54.86 69.03
C GLY A 60 37.16 -53.36 68.74
N VAL A 61 37.33 -52.52 69.75
CA VAL A 61 37.25 -51.06 69.62
C VAL A 61 38.30 -50.54 68.63
N LYS A 62 39.55 -51.01 68.71
CA LYS A 62 40.62 -50.66 67.76
C LYS A 62 40.23 -50.99 66.32
N LYS A 63 39.65 -52.17 66.08
CA LYS A 63 39.20 -52.60 64.74
C LYS A 63 38.06 -51.72 64.22
N GLU A 64 37.05 -51.43 65.04
CA GLU A 64 35.92 -50.57 64.65
C GLU A 64 36.34 -49.12 64.41
N THR A 65 37.21 -48.57 65.26
CA THR A 65 37.79 -47.24 65.05
C THR A 65 38.59 -47.18 63.76
N GLN A 66 39.39 -48.20 63.45
CA GLN A 66 40.13 -48.25 62.18
C GLN A 66 39.19 -48.30 60.97
N LYS A 67 38.11 -49.08 61.03
CA LYS A 67 37.08 -49.10 59.97
C LYS A 67 36.44 -47.72 59.80
N LYS A 68 36.12 -47.02 60.89
CA LYS A 68 35.55 -45.66 60.84
C LYS A 68 36.54 -44.67 60.21
N ILE A 69 37.81 -44.73 60.59
CA ILE A 69 38.88 -43.90 60.01
C ILE A 69 39.01 -44.15 58.50
N THR A 70 39.02 -45.42 58.07
CA THR A 70 39.08 -45.76 56.63
C THR A 70 37.86 -45.25 55.86
N LYS A 71 36.65 -45.41 56.41
CA LYS A 71 35.42 -44.88 55.78
C LYS A 71 35.44 -43.35 55.67
N GLN A 72 35.90 -42.67 56.73
CA GLN A 72 36.04 -41.22 56.73
C GLN A 72 37.08 -40.76 55.71
N LYS A 73 38.25 -41.42 55.65
CA LYS A 73 39.28 -41.15 54.64
C LYS A 73 38.74 -41.28 53.22
N ASN A 74 38.05 -42.38 52.90
CA ASN A 74 37.47 -42.56 51.57
C ASN A 74 36.42 -41.49 51.24
N SER A 75 35.65 -41.04 52.24
CA SER A 75 34.67 -39.95 52.08
C SER A 75 35.37 -38.62 51.81
N ILE A 76 36.44 -38.32 52.55
CA ILE A 76 37.28 -37.12 52.33
C ILE A 76 37.90 -37.15 50.94
N ASP A 77 38.45 -38.28 50.50
CA ASP A 77 39.04 -38.43 49.18
C ASP A 77 38.00 -38.20 48.07
N SER A 78 36.79 -38.75 48.23
CA SER A 78 35.68 -38.54 47.30
C SER A 78 35.22 -37.07 47.26
N LEU A 79 35.14 -36.41 48.41
CA LEU A 79 34.79 -34.99 48.50
C LEU A 79 35.87 -34.12 47.85
N ASN A 80 37.15 -34.42 48.07
CA ASN A 80 38.26 -33.71 47.43
C ASN A 80 38.22 -33.87 45.90
N GLN A 81 37.90 -35.06 45.39
CA GLN A 81 37.70 -35.28 43.96
C GLN A 81 36.55 -34.43 43.41
N LEU A 82 35.41 -34.38 44.13
CA LEU A 82 34.26 -33.58 43.72
C LEU A 82 34.56 -32.08 43.75
N ILE A 83 35.28 -31.61 44.77
CA ILE A 83 35.75 -30.22 44.89
C ILE A 83 36.66 -29.86 43.72
N ASN A 84 37.64 -30.71 43.40
CA ASN A 84 38.54 -30.48 42.28
C ASN A 84 37.80 -30.44 40.94
N ALA A 85 36.89 -31.38 40.71
CA ALA A 85 36.06 -31.40 39.50
C ALA A 85 35.16 -30.16 39.42
N SER A 86 34.59 -29.71 40.54
CA SER A 86 33.79 -28.49 40.61
C SER A 86 34.63 -27.24 40.31
N ASN A 87 35.83 -27.14 40.88
CA ASN A 87 36.75 -26.03 40.63
C ASN A 87 37.17 -25.98 39.16
N GLN A 88 37.45 -27.13 38.53
CA GLN A 88 37.76 -27.19 37.09
C GLN A 88 36.58 -26.70 36.24
N LYS A 89 35.35 -27.11 36.57
CA LYS A 89 34.14 -26.61 35.87
C LYS A 89 33.96 -25.10 36.05
N LEU A 90 34.20 -24.57 37.26
CA LEU A 90 34.12 -23.14 37.53
C LEU A 90 35.15 -22.34 36.71
N VAL A 91 36.39 -22.83 36.61
CA VAL A 91 37.42 -22.21 35.76
C VAL A 91 36.98 -22.23 34.29
N GLN A 92 36.51 -23.36 33.78
CA GLN A 92 36.02 -23.45 32.39
C GLN A 92 34.84 -22.52 32.12
N VAL A 93 33.88 -22.42 33.05
CA VAL A 93 32.74 -21.50 32.93
C VAL A 93 33.23 -20.05 32.92
N ASN A 94 34.17 -19.71 33.80
CA ASN A 94 34.75 -18.38 33.86
C ASN A 94 35.48 -18.00 32.55
N ASP A 95 36.29 -18.90 31.99
CA ASP A 95 37.01 -18.66 30.73
C ASP A 95 36.04 -18.52 29.53
N ASN A 96 34.97 -19.32 29.52
CA ASN A 96 33.91 -19.22 28.52
C ASN A 96 33.11 -17.90 28.64
N LEU A 97 32.89 -17.42 29.86
CA LEU A 97 32.22 -16.14 30.08
C LEU A 97 33.13 -14.97 29.67
N ASP A 98 34.40 -14.99 30.05
CA ASP A 98 35.38 -13.96 29.67
C ASP A 98 35.52 -13.84 28.15
N SER A 99 35.64 -14.98 27.45
CA SER A 99 35.69 -15.00 25.98
C SER A 99 34.40 -14.47 25.33
N LYS A 100 33.22 -14.85 25.83
CA LYS A 100 31.94 -14.31 25.35
C LYS A 100 31.80 -12.81 25.60
N ILE A 101 32.26 -12.33 26.76
CA ILE A 101 32.25 -10.90 27.10
C ILE A 101 33.15 -10.14 26.12
N LYS A 102 34.38 -10.61 25.88
CA LYS A 102 35.30 -10.00 24.90
C LYS A 102 34.72 -9.97 23.48
N GLN A 103 34.16 -11.08 23.01
CA GLN A 103 33.50 -11.12 21.69
C GLN A 103 32.31 -10.16 21.59
N THR A 104 31.54 -10.04 22.66
CA THR A 104 30.41 -9.10 22.72
C THR A 104 30.91 -7.66 22.67
N ASP A 105 31.96 -7.33 23.42
CA ASP A 105 32.55 -6.00 23.46
C ASP A 105 33.17 -5.59 22.11
N GLU A 106 33.88 -6.52 21.45
CA GLU A 106 34.37 -6.35 20.08
C GLU A 106 33.24 -6.12 19.08
N THR A 107 32.14 -6.89 19.20
CA THR A 107 30.96 -6.75 18.34
C THR A 107 30.26 -5.41 18.55
N VAL A 108 30.08 -4.99 19.80
CA VAL A 108 29.50 -3.68 20.15
C VAL A 108 30.38 -2.55 19.62
N THR A 109 31.69 -2.63 19.80
CA THR A 109 32.64 -1.63 19.30
C THR A 109 32.62 -1.54 17.77
N SER A 110 32.62 -2.68 17.07
CA SER A 110 32.53 -2.74 15.61
C SER A 110 31.18 -2.22 15.10
N ASN A 111 30.08 -2.52 15.79
CA ASN A 111 28.76 -2.01 15.41
C ASN A 111 28.67 -0.50 15.64
N ASN A 112 29.21 0.01 16.76
CA ASN A 112 29.26 1.45 17.02
C ASN A 112 30.13 2.19 15.99
N SER A 113 31.26 1.63 15.56
CA SER A 113 32.08 2.24 14.52
C SER A 113 31.35 2.27 13.18
N LYS A 114 30.67 1.18 12.78
CA LYS A 114 29.84 1.14 11.56
C LYS A 114 28.67 2.11 11.62
N ILE A 115 28.01 2.25 12.78
CA ILE A 115 26.94 3.23 12.98
C ILE A 115 27.49 4.65 12.83
N SER A 116 28.65 4.95 13.41
CA SER A 116 29.29 6.27 13.28
C SER A 116 29.74 6.57 11.85
N GLU A 117 30.25 5.57 11.11
CA GLU A 117 30.55 5.71 9.68
C GLU A 117 29.29 5.97 8.85
N LEU A 118 28.20 5.25 9.13
CA LEU A 118 26.92 5.44 8.46
C LEU A 118 26.37 6.84 8.73
N ASP A 119 26.39 7.30 9.98
CA ASP A 119 25.94 8.65 10.38
C ASP A 119 26.72 9.74 9.63
N ASN A 120 28.06 9.65 9.62
CA ASN A 120 28.93 10.55 8.86
C ASN A 120 28.65 10.55 7.34
N SER A 121 28.28 9.39 6.77
CA SER A 121 27.95 9.27 5.35
C SER A 121 26.57 9.82 5.00
N LEU A 122 25.60 9.66 5.91
CA LEU A 122 24.24 10.16 5.76
C LEU A 122 24.21 11.68 5.85
N ASP A 123 24.95 12.28 6.78
CA ASP A 123 24.98 13.75 6.94
C ASP A 123 25.56 14.46 5.71
N LYS A 124 26.61 13.90 5.09
CA LYS A 124 27.20 14.46 3.85
C LYS A 124 26.22 14.38 2.69
N ASN A 125 25.51 13.26 2.52
CA ASN A 125 24.68 13.03 1.35
C ASN A 125 23.26 13.59 1.48
N ARG A 126 22.75 13.76 2.71
CA ARG A 126 21.40 14.26 2.98
C ARG A 126 21.18 15.68 2.47
N LEU A 127 22.14 16.59 2.66
CA LEU A 127 22.05 17.95 2.14
C LEU A 127 21.99 17.96 0.60
N TYR A 128 22.79 17.15 -0.08
CA TYR A 128 22.76 17.06 -1.54
C TYR A 128 21.42 16.52 -2.06
N TRP A 129 20.82 15.51 -1.42
CA TRP A 129 19.50 15.01 -1.81
C TRP A 129 18.38 16.03 -1.56
N ILE A 130 18.44 16.80 -0.47
CA ILE A 130 17.48 17.89 -0.22
C ILE A 130 17.62 18.98 -1.29
N ILE A 131 18.85 19.38 -1.63
CA ILE A 131 19.10 20.37 -2.68
C ILE A 131 18.64 19.85 -4.04
N ALA A 132 18.92 18.59 -4.38
CA ALA A 132 18.55 17.99 -5.66
C ALA A 132 17.02 17.86 -5.84
N THR A 133 16.32 17.46 -4.78
CA THR A 133 14.85 17.38 -4.78
C THR A 133 14.21 18.76 -4.89
N LEU A 134 14.73 19.75 -4.16
CA LEU A 134 14.27 21.13 -4.25
C LEU A 134 14.51 21.73 -5.64
N ALA A 135 15.69 21.51 -6.22
CA ALA A 135 16.03 21.98 -7.57
C ALA A 135 15.11 21.35 -8.64
N THR A 136 14.81 20.06 -8.49
CA THR A 136 13.90 19.34 -9.40
C THR A 136 12.47 19.86 -9.28
N LEU A 137 12.00 20.16 -8.07
CA LEU A 137 10.67 20.72 -7.83
C LEU A 137 10.55 22.13 -8.42
N LEU A 138 11.58 22.98 -8.24
CA LEU A 138 11.64 24.30 -8.85
C LEU A 138 11.64 24.24 -10.38
N LEU A 139 12.42 23.32 -10.97
CA LEU A 139 12.42 23.07 -12.41
C LEU A 139 11.04 22.63 -12.91
N GLY A 140 10.39 21.71 -12.20
CA GLY A 140 9.03 21.27 -12.51
C GLY A 140 8.03 22.42 -12.50
N GLY A 141 8.10 23.29 -11.48
CA GLY A 141 7.27 24.50 -11.40
C GLY A 141 7.52 25.48 -12.55
N LEU A 142 8.79 25.69 -12.92
CA LEU A 142 9.18 26.58 -14.01
C LEU A 142 8.66 26.08 -15.37
N VAL A 143 8.80 24.78 -15.62
CA VAL A 143 8.27 24.11 -16.82
C VAL A 143 6.76 24.22 -16.87
N TYR A 144 6.06 23.92 -15.77
CA TYR A 144 4.60 24.04 -15.70
C TYR A 144 4.12 25.47 -16.00
N TRP A 145 4.76 26.48 -15.41
CA TRP A 145 4.44 27.89 -15.65
C TRP A 145 4.68 28.30 -17.12
N PHE A 146 5.81 27.88 -17.71
CA PHE A 146 6.14 28.20 -19.09
C PHE A 146 5.17 27.54 -20.09
N LEU A 147 4.82 26.25 -19.89
CA LEU A 147 3.84 25.56 -20.72
C LEU A 147 2.45 26.17 -20.59
N GLY A 148 2.02 26.53 -19.37
CA GLY A 148 0.74 27.19 -19.15
C GLY A 148 0.60 28.48 -19.94
N LYS A 149 1.63 29.34 -19.91
CA LYS A 149 1.68 30.60 -20.65
C LYS A 149 1.63 30.37 -22.18
N ARG A 150 2.36 29.37 -22.68
CA ARG A 150 2.36 29.03 -24.11
C ARG A 150 1.00 28.50 -24.59
N ILE A 151 0.38 27.60 -23.82
CA ILE A 151 -0.90 26.98 -24.18
C ILE A 151 -2.02 28.04 -24.20
N GLN A 152 -2.06 28.93 -23.21
CA GLN A 152 -3.06 30.00 -23.17
C GLN A 152 -2.90 30.98 -24.35
N SER A 153 -1.66 31.35 -24.69
CA SER A 153 -1.38 32.19 -25.85
C SER A 153 -1.83 31.53 -27.17
N SER A 154 -1.55 30.25 -27.35
CA SER A 154 -1.90 29.53 -28.58
C SER A 154 -3.41 29.30 -28.75
N ARG A 155 -4.15 29.05 -27.66
CA ARG A 155 -5.62 28.89 -27.75
C ARG A 155 -6.31 30.18 -28.19
N THR A 156 -5.94 31.31 -27.59
CA THR A 156 -6.52 32.62 -27.92
C THR A 156 -6.20 33.03 -29.35
N ASP A 157 -4.97 32.80 -29.82
CA ASP A 157 -4.58 33.12 -31.20
C ASP A 157 -5.33 32.25 -32.24
N VAL A 158 -5.43 30.94 -32.01
CA VAL A 158 -6.18 30.06 -32.93
C VAL A 158 -7.68 30.37 -32.93
N GLU A 159 -8.28 30.62 -31.78
CA GLU A 159 -9.71 30.95 -31.69
C GLU A 159 -10.02 32.28 -32.41
N THR A 160 -9.19 33.29 -32.21
CA THR A 160 -9.35 34.59 -32.89
C THR A 160 -9.13 34.47 -34.40
N GLN A 161 -8.15 33.70 -34.86
CA GLN A 161 -7.95 33.43 -36.29
C GLN A 161 -9.14 32.68 -36.89
N ILE A 162 -9.63 31.61 -36.25
CA ILE A 162 -10.81 30.87 -36.73
C ILE A 162 -12.03 31.78 -36.82
N LYS A 163 -12.27 32.62 -35.82
CA LYS A 163 -13.38 33.58 -35.82
C LYS A 163 -13.26 34.57 -36.97
N ASN A 164 -12.09 35.18 -37.15
CA ASN A 164 -11.84 36.15 -38.21
C ASN A 164 -11.96 35.53 -39.61
N THR A 165 -11.45 34.31 -39.81
CA THR A 165 -11.59 33.59 -41.09
C THR A 165 -13.04 33.20 -41.35
N LYS A 166 -13.79 32.75 -40.34
CA LYS A 166 -15.22 32.47 -40.48
C LYS A 166 -15.99 33.72 -40.91
N THR A 167 -15.77 34.85 -40.26
CA THR A 167 -16.43 36.11 -40.63
C THR A 167 -16.05 36.57 -42.04
N ALA A 168 -14.77 36.44 -42.42
CA ALA A 168 -14.33 36.82 -43.77
C ALA A 168 -14.96 35.94 -44.86
N LEU A 169 -15.05 34.62 -44.62
CA LEU A 169 -15.70 33.68 -45.54
C LEU A 169 -17.21 33.94 -45.66
N GLU A 170 -17.88 34.25 -44.55
CA GLU A 170 -19.30 34.62 -44.58
C GLU A 170 -19.53 35.91 -45.38
N GLU A 171 -18.70 36.95 -45.18
CA GLU A 171 -18.79 38.19 -45.95
C GLU A 171 -18.49 37.99 -47.45
N GLU A 172 -17.49 37.16 -47.79
CA GLU A 172 -17.16 36.83 -49.18
C GLU A 172 -18.29 36.04 -49.84
N SER A 173 -18.87 35.06 -49.14
CA SER A 173 -20.04 34.31 -49.62
C SER A 173 -21.21 35.24 -49.93
N VAL A 174 -21.53 36.18 -49.03
CA VAL A 174 -22.61 37.16 -49.24
C VAL A 174 -22.30 38.08 -50.41
N LYS A 175 -21.04 38.49 -50.59
CA LYS A 175 -20.62 39.31 -51.73
C LYS A 175 -20.79 38.59 -53.07
N LEU A 176 -20.47 37.29 -53.13
CA LEU A 176 -20.68 36.46 -54.31
C LEU A 176 -22.17 36.31 -54.64
N ASP A 177 -22.99 36.03 -53.63
CA ASP A 177 -24.44 35.92 -53.82
C ASP A 177 -25.05 37.26 -54.29
N ASN A 178 -24.56 38.42 -53.80
CA ASN A 178 -24.98 39.73 -54.31
C ASN A 178 -24.61 39.93 -55.80
N LYS A 179 -23.41 39.51 -56.23
CA LYS A 179 -23.04 39.56 -57.65
C LYS A 179 -23.92 38.63 -58.50
N LEU A 180 -24.28 37.47 -57.96
CA LEU A 180 -25.17 36.55 -58.65
C LEU A 180 -26.56 37.17 -58.85
N VAL A 181 -27.11 37.84 -57.84
CA VAL A 181 -28.36 38.61 -57.98
C VAL A 181 -28.27 39.61 -59.12
N GLU A 182 -27.19 40.39 -59.20
CA GLU A 182 -26.98 41.38 -60.26
C GLU A 182 -26.96 40.72 -61.66
N ILE A 183 -26.29 39.57 -61.79
CA ILE A 183 -26.25 38.81 -63.04
C ILE A 183 -27.64 38.26 -63.38
N LEU A 184 -28.39 37.73 -62.41
CA LEU A 184 -29.75 37.23 -62.64
C LEU A 184 -30.67 38.37 -63.09
N GLU A 185 -30.57 39.54 -62.48
CA GLU A 185 -31.36 40.71 -62.87
C GLU A 185 -31.02 41.21 -64.28
N THR A 186 -29.75 41.20 -64.68
CA THR A 186 -29.36 41.58 -66.05
C THR A 186 -29.88 40.57 -67.06
N GLN A 187 -29.79 39.26 -66.78
CA GLN A 187 -30.36 38.23 -67.65
C GLN A 187 -31.89 38.35 -67.80
N LEU A 188 -32.58 38.74 -66.72
CA LEU A 188 -34.02 38.97 -66.77
C LEU A 188 -34.38 40.16 -67.65
N LYS A 189 -33.69 41.29 -67.48
CA LYS A 189 -33.90 42.48 -68.31
C LYS A 189 -33.67 42.18 -69.79
N LEU A 190 -32.61 41.44 -70.13
CA LEU A 190 -32.34 41.03 -71.52
C LEU A 190 -33.48 40.18 -72.09
N LYS A 191 -34.00 39.22 -71.32
CA LYS A 191 -35.17 38.42 -71.75
C LYS A 191 -36.43 39.25 -71.93
N GLU A 192 -36.68 40.23 -71.05
CA GLU A 192 -37.82 41.15 -71.19
C GLU A 192 -37.72 41.98 -72.48
N GLU A 193 -36.52 42.46 -72.82
CA GLU A 193 -36.26 43.21 -74.06
C GLU A 193 -36.40 42.33 -75.32
N GLU A 194 -35.94 41.08 -75.27
CA GLU A 194 -36.14 40.08 -76.34
C GLU A 194 -37.63 39.78 -76.58
N THR A 195 -38.44 39.64 -75.51
CA THR A 195 -39.88 39.41 -75.66
C THR A 195 -40.66 40.61 -76.22
N LYS A 196 -40.13 41.84 -76.12
CA LYS A 196 -40.77 43.04 -76.68
C LYS A 196 -40.56 43.21 -78.18
N THR A 197 -39.63 42.48 -78.80
CA THR A 197 -39.21 42.67 -80.20
C THR A 197 -39.71 41.60 -81.19
N GLN A 198 -40.51 40.61 -80.75
CA GLN A 198 -41.09 39.59 -81.63
C GLN A 198 -42.63 39.60 -81.64
N PRO A 199 -43.28 39.77 -82.81
CA PRO A 199 -44.72 39.61 -82.92
C PRO A 199 -45.11 38.14 -82.78
N SER A 200 -46.18 37.93 -82.02
CA SER A 200 -46.74 36.66 -81.59
C SER A 200 -47.16 35.75 -82.75
N ILE A 201 -46.36 34.73 -83.08
CA ILE A 201 -46.86 33.50 -83.73
C ILE A 201 -46.05 32.31 -83.22
N SER A 202 -46.55 31.61 -82.20
CA SER A 202 -46.60 30.13 -82.17
C SER A 202 -47.09 29.63 -80.81
N THR A 203 -47.88 28.56 -80.87
CA THR A 203 -48.30 27.65 -79.79
C THR A 203 -47.11 26.88 -79.17
N LYS A 204 -46.00 27.56 -78.91
CA LYS A 204 -44.82 26.97 -78.27
C LYS A 204 -44.93 27.19 -76.77
N LYS A 205 -45.01 26.09 -76.02
CA LYS A 205 -45.00 26.05 -74.55
C LYS A 205 -43.87 26.97 -74.04
N THR A 206 -44.22 27.97 -73.25
CA THR A 206 -43.28 28.91 -72.62
C THR A 206 -42.19 28.13 -71.90
N ASP A 207 -40.92 28.46 -72.14
CA ASP A 207 -39.80 27.81 -71.44
C ASP A 207 -39.64 28.40 -70.03
N HIS A 208 -40.07 27.62 -69.03
CA HIS A 208 -40.02 28.00 -67.62
C HIS A 208 -38.67 27.69 -66.93
N SER A 209 -37.68 27.16 -67.67
CA SER A 209 -36.42 26.69 -67.08
C SER A 209 -35.65 27.76 -66.33
N LEU A 210 -35.68 29.02 -66.79
CA LEU A 210 -35.01 30.13 -66.09
C LEU A 210 -35.69 30.42 -64.75
N ALA A 211 -37.02 30.52 -64.72
CA ALA A 211 -37.77 30.80 -63.49
C ALA A 211 -37.55 29.73 -62.43
N ILE A 212 -37.57 28.46 -62.84
CA ILE A 212 -37.30 27.31 -61.97
C ILE A 212 -35.87 27.37 -61.42
N LYS A 213 -34.86 27.63 -62.27
CA LYS A 213 -33.46 27.75 -61.82
C LYS A 213 -33.25 28.92 -60.86
N VAL A 214 -33.90 30.07 -61.12
CA VAL A 214 -33.79 31.22 -60.22
C VAL A 214 -34.50 30.96 -58.90
N ALA A 215 -35.65 30.28 -58.90
CA ALA A 215 -36.33 29.88 -57.67
C ALA A 215 -35.44 28.96 -56.81
N ASP A 216 -34.79 27.98 -57.42
CA ASP A 216 -33.83 27.10 -56.74
C ASP A 216 -32.63 27.91 -56.17
N GLU A 217 -32.16 28.90 -56.92
CA GLU A 217 -31.06 29.78 -56.51
C GLU A 217 -31.44 30.72 -55.36
N VAL A 218 -32.67 31.24 -55.35
CA VAL A 218 -33.23 32.02 -54.24
C VAL A 218 -33.27 31.19 -52.96
N VAL A 219 -33.70 29.92 -53.04
CA VAL A 219 -33.67 29.02 -51.88
C VAL A 219 -32.25 28.79 -51.38
N ARG A 220 -31.29 28.61 -52.30
CA ARG A 220 -29.87 28.45 -51.94
C ARG A 220 -29.36 29.65 -51.15
N MET A 221 -29.60 30.86 -51.64
CA MET A 221 -29.19 32.10 -50.98
C MET A 221 -29.90 32.28 -49.62
N GLN A 222 -31.21 32.05 -49.54
CA GLN A 222 -31.97 32.14 -48.28
C GLN A 222 -31.45 31.13 -47.23
N LYS A 223 -31.11 29.90 -47.66
CA LYS A 223 -30.51 28.86 -46.81
C LYS A 223 -29.13 29.25 -46.32
N ASN A 224 -28.31 29.92 -47.15
CA ASN A 224 -27.01 30.42 -46.73
C ASN A 224 -27.15 31.55 -45.70
N ILE A 225 -28.06 32.50 -45.93
CA ILE A 225 -28.35 33.61 -45.01
C ILE A 225 -28.78 33.07 -43.64
N ALA A 226 -29.63 32.04 -43.59
CA ALA A 226 -30.13 31.46 -42.34
C ALA A 226 -29.03 30.84 -41.45
N LYS A 227 -27.83 30.58 -41.98
CA LYS A 227 -26.68 30.03 -41.23
C LYS A 227 -25.70 31.10 -40.73
N MET A 228 -25.85 32.34 -41.17
CA MET A 228 -24.95 33.45 -40.86
C MET A 228 -25.47 34.25 -39.66
N GLU A 229 -24.59 35.00 -39.00
CA GLU A 229 -25.02 35.97 -37.98
C GLU A 229 -25.79 37.12 -38.64
N SER A 230 -26.85 37.61 -37.99
CA SER A 230 -27.68 38.70 -38.52
C SER A 230 -26.92 40.02 -38.74
N SER A 231 -25.74 40.15 -38.13
CA SER A 231 -24.81 41.28 -38.23
C SER A 231 -23.86 41.18 -39.43
N THR A 232 -23.79 40.03 -40.13
CA THR A 232 -22.87 39.84 -41.26
C THR A 232 -23.11 40.87 -42.35
N LYS A 233 -22.04 41.54 -42.77
CA LYS A 233 -22.08 42.66 -43.70
C LYS A 233 -22.58 42.18 -45.08
N GLY A 234 -23.53 42.90 -45.65
CA GLY A 234 -24.06 42.62 -47.00
C GLY A 234 -25.33 41.77 -47.05
N ILE A 235 -25.79 41.19 -45.92
CA ILE A 235 -27.05 40.42 -45.87
C ILE A 235 -28.25 41.29 -46.26
N LYS A 236 -28.34 42.53 -45.74
CA LYS A 236 -29.46 43.44 -46.05
C LYS A 236 -29.57 43.74 -47.55
N PRO A 237 -28.50 44.15 -48.25
CA PRO A 237 -28.50 44.25 -49.72
C PRO A 237 -28.93 42.95 -50.43
N LEU A 238 -28.45 41.80 -49.98
CA LEU A 238 -28.76 40.51 -50.60
C LEU A 238 -30.26 40.17 -50.49
N LEU A 239 -30.85 40.36 -49.30
CA LEU A 239 -32.29 40.17 -49.09
C LEU A 239 -33.13 41.08 -49.99
N LYS A 240 -32.76 42.35 -50.12
CA LYS A 240 -33.42 43.28 -51.05
C LYS A 240 -33.24 42.87 -52.51
N GLY A 241 -32.09 42.31 -52.86
CA GLY A 241 -31.81 41.74 -54.17
C GLY A 241 -32.74 40.57 -54.50
N ILE A 242 -32.88 39.63 -53.57
CA ILE A 242 -33.82 38.51 -53.68
C ILE A 242 -35.26 39.01 -53.87
N GLU A 243 -35.68 39.99 -53.06
CA GLU A 243 -37.00 40.60 -53.16
C GLU A 243 -37.23 41.25 -54.55
N ARG A 244 -36.22 41.95 -55.09
CA ARG A 244 -36.29 42.54 -56.44
C ARG A 244 -36.42 41.49 -57.53
N ILE A 245 -35.67 40.39 -57.44
CA ILE A 245 -35.81 39.25 -58.36
C ILE A 245 -37.24 38.69 -58.27
N GLN A 246 -37.74 38.41 -57.07
CA GLN A 246 -39.10 37.88 -56.87
C GLN A 246 -40.16 38.80 -57.46
N ASN A 247 -40.07 40.11 -57.23
CA ASN A 247 -41.00 41.10 -57.77
C ASN A 247 -40.93 41.19 -59.30
N ASN A 248 -39.74 41.08 -59.90
CA ASN A 248 -39.59 41.07 -61.35
C ASN A 248 -40.19 39.80 -61.97
N PHE A 249 -39.99 38.63 -61.36
CA PHE A 249 -40.64 37.39 -61.79
C PHE A 249 -42.17 37.48 -61.65
N ALA A 250 -42.67 38.06 -60.56
CA ALA A 250 -44.10 38.30 -60.34
C ALA A 250 -44.70 39.20 -61.43
N ALA A 251 -43.99 40.26 -61.83
CA ALA A 251 -44.41 41.12 -62.93
C ALA A 251 -44.48 40.38 -64.29
N ASN A 252 -43.69 39.32 -64.46
CA ASN A 252 -43.70 38.43 -65.63
C ASN A 252 -44.64 37.22 -65.48
N GLY A 253 -45.54 37.23 -64.49
CA GLY A 253 -46.54 36.19 -64.27
C GLY A 253 -46.06 34.98 -63.48
N TYR A 254 -44.84 35.00 -62.93
CA TYR A 254 -44.30 33.93 -62.09
C TYR A 254 -44.45 34.23 -60.60
N GLU A 255 -45.11 33.36 -59.85
CA GLU A 255 -45.27 33.49 -58.41
C GLU A 255 -44.42 32.43 -57.70
N MET A 256 -43.49 32.86 -56.84
CA MET A 256 -42.66 31.98 -56.01
C MET A 256 -43.21 31.94 -54.59
N ILE A 257 -43.86 30.85 -54.20
CA ILE A 257 -44.53 30.73 -52.90
C ILE A 257 -43.61 30.08 -51.88
N ASN A 258 -43.36 30.82 -50.80
CA ASN A 258 -42.62 30.34 -49.64
C ASN A 258 -43.60 29.81 -48.57
N HIS A 259 -43.40 28.55 -48.17
CA HIS A 259 -44.20 27.85 -47.16
C HIS A 259 -43.48 27.68 -45.80
N MET A 260 -42.32 28.32 -45.58
CA MET A 260 -41.60 28.25 -44.31
C MET A 260 -42.50 28.65 -43.13
N ASN A 261 -42.40 27.92 -42.03
CA ASN A 261 -43.13 28.15 -40.78
C ASN A 261 -44.66 28.11 -40.92
N LYS A 262 -45.20 27.59 -42.03
CA LYS A 262 -46.62 27.28 -42.13
C LYS A 262 -46.89 25.90 -41.54
N GLU A 263 -48.08 25.74 -40.97
CA GLU A 263 -48.59 24.44 -40.55
C GLU A 263 -48.73 23.53 -41.76
N TYR A 264 -48.33 22.27 -41.61
CA TYR A 264 -48.37 21.27 -42.66
C TYR A 264 -49.68 20.48 -42.60
N ASP A 265 -50.39 20.42 -43.72
CA ASP A 265 -51.58 19.58 -43.93
C ASP A 265 -51.29 18.61 -45.09
N ASP A 266 -51.67 17.34 -44.93
CA ASP A 266 -51.51 16.29 -45.95
C ASP A 266 -52.28 16.59 -47.25
N ARG A 267 -53.25 17.51 -47.21
CA ARG A 267 -54.00 18.01 -48.37
C ARG A 267 -53.25 19.07 -49.17
N MET A 268 -52.11 19.57 -48.67
CA MET A 268 -51.29 20.54 -49.40
C MET A 268 -50.62 19.87 -50.60
N ASN A 269 -50.61 20.57 -51.74
CA ASN A 269 -49.92 20.10 -52.95
C ASN A 269 -48.41 20.40 -52.86
N ILE A 270 -47.72 19.76 -51.91
CA ILE A 270 -46.28 19.88 -51.66
C ILE A 270 -45.63 18.50 -51.49
N ASP A 271 -44.37 18.36 -51.85
CA ASP A 271 -43.60 17.12 -51.68
C ASP A 271 -42.79 17.20 -50.37
N VAL A 272 -43.11 16.33 -49.40
CA VAL A 272 -42.31 16.20 -48.18
C VAL A 272 -41.15 15.25 -48.44
N ILE A 273 -39.92 15.72 -48.20
CA ILE A 273 -38.71 14.93 -48.40
C ILE A 273 -38.35 14.20 -47.11
N ASN A 274 -38.41 14.88 -45.96
CA ASN A 274 -38.13 14.28 -44.66
C ASN A 274 -39.12 14.77 -43.60
N PHE A 275 -39.47 13.87 -42.68
CA PHE A 275 -40.07 14.21 -41.39
C PHE A 275 -38.98 14.21 -40.31
N VAL A 276 -38.88 15.31 -39.57
CA VAL A 276 -37.86 15.53 -38.53
C VAL A 276 -38.55 15.61 -37.17
N SER A 277 -38.14 14.80 -36.22
CA SER A 277 -38.67 14.87 -34.85
C SER A 277 -38.08 16.06 -34.10
N GLU A 278 -38.94 16.96 -33.60
CA GLU A 278 -38.57 18.11 -32.77
C GLU A 278 -39.39 18.14 -31.49
N GLU A 279 -38.75 17.82 -30.35
CA GLU A 279 -39.37 17.70 -29.02
C GLU A 279 -40.00 19.01 -28.50
N ASN A 280 -39.60 20.16 -29.05
CA ASN A 280 -40.07 21.49 -28.63
C ASN A 280 -41.36 21.94 -29.36
N LEU A 281 -41.90 21.13 -30.27
CA LEU A 281 -43.17 21.43 -30.94
C LEU A 281 -44.37 21.03 -30.07
N SER A 282 -45.50 21.72 -30.22
CA SER A 282 -46.74 21.31 -29.55
C SER A 282 -47.19 19.92 -30.02
N THR A 283 -47.82 19.15 -29.13
CA THR A 283 -48.38 17.82 -29.45
C THR A 283 -49.28 17.91 -30.68
N ASP A 284 -49.10 16.98 -31.63
CA ASP A 284 -49.77 16.91 -32.94
C ASP A 284 -49.50 18.06 -33.92
N SER A 285 -48.58 18.99 -33.62
CA SER A 285 -48.21 20.03 -34.57
C SER A 285 -47.17 19.56 -35.58
N ARG A 286 -47.45 19.82 -36.86
CA ARG A 286 -46.55 19.58 -37.99
C ARG A 286 -46.29 20.90 -38.67
N ILE A 287 -45.03 21.35 -38.71
CA ILE A 287 -44.65 22.63 -39.31
C ILE A 287 -43.62 22.43 -40.41
N ILE A 288 -43.68 23.27 -41.43
CA ILE A 288 -42.67 23.29 -42.49
C ILE A 288 -41.41 23.98 -41.95
N SER A 289 -40.37 23.19 -41.63
CA SER A 289 -39.15 23.67 -40.97
C SER A 289 -38.02 23.99 -41.93
N ARG A 290 -38.04 23.43 -43.15
CA ARG A 290 -37.06 23.73 -44.19
C ARG A 290 -37.66 23.67 -45.59
N ILE A 291 -37.33 24.64 -46.43
CA ILE A 291 -37.59 24.60 -47.87
C ILE A 291 -36.35 24.06 -48.59
N ILE A 292 -36.57 23.03 -49.41
CA ILE A 292 -35.60 22.47 -50.35
C ILE A 292 -35.82 23.07 -51.74
N LYS A 293 -37.08 23.22 -52.17
CA LYS A 293 -37.49 23.93 -53.40
C LYS A 293 -38.76 24.74 -53.17
N LEU A 294 -38.86 25.92 -53.77
CA LEU A 294 -40.06 26.74 -53.73
C LEU A 294 -41.15 26.17 -54.65
N GLN A 295 -42.39 26.45 -54.32
CA GLN A 295 -43.47 26.32 -55.27
C GLN A 295 -43.39 27.48 -56.27
N VAL A 296 -43.45 27.18 -57.56
CA VAL A 296 -43.51 28.19 -58.62
C VAL A 296 -44.78 27.99 -59.42
N ASN A 297 -45.54 29.06 -59.57
CA ASN A 297 -46.73 29.12 -60.43
C ASN A 297 -46.46 30.08 -61.60
N PHE A 298 -47.02 29.82 -62.79
CA PHE A 298 -47.03 30.74 -63.92
C PHE A 298 -48.49 31.06 -64.28
N ASN A 299 -48.89 32.33 -64.19
CA ASN A 299 -50.26 32.80 -64.40
C ASN A 299 -51.31 31.94 -63.65
N GLY A 300 -50.99 31.55 -62.40
CA GLY A 300 -51.84 30.71 -61.56
C GLY A 300 -51.75 29.19 -61.80
N ILE A 301 -51.00 28.74 -62.81
CA ILE A 301 -50.79 27.31 -63.09
C ILE A 301 -49.52 26.84 -62.41
N LEU A 302 -49.59 25.75 -61.65
CA LEU A 302 -48.43 25.14 -60.99
C LEU A 302 -47.41 24.65 -62.03
N ILE A 303 -46.18 25.16 -61.97
CA ILE A 303 -45.06 24.73 -62.82
C ILE A 303 -43.97 23.99 -62.04
N GLN A 304 -43.86 24.25 -60.73
CA GLN A 304 -42.95 23.56 -59.82
C GLN A 304 -43.60 23.40 -58.45
N ARG A 305 -43.59 22.18 -57.92
CA ARG A 305 -44.09 21.88 -56.58
C ARG A 305 -43.03 22.19 -55.52
N ALA A 306 -43.46 22.69 -54.36
CA ALA A 306 -42.54 22.89 -53.25
C ALA A 306 -42.03 21.54 -52.74
N GLN A 307 -40.74 21.50 -52.38
CA GLN A 307 -40.12 20.37 -51.68
C GLN A 307 -39.67 20.85 -50.31
N VAL A 308 -40.09 20.16 -49.24
CA VAL A 308 -39.89 20.64 -47.86
C VAL A 308 -39.49 19.52 -46.90
N ASP A 309 -38.83 19.90 -45.80
CA ASP A 309 -38.78 19.09 -44.59
C ASP A 309 -39.86 19.58 -43.62
N VAL A 310 -40.54 18.63 -42.98
CA VAL A 310 -41.58 18.89 -41.98
C VAL A 310 -41.07 18.46 -40.62
N SER A 311 -41.12 19.36 -39.65
CA SER A 311 -40.84 19.03 -38.26
C SER A 311 -42.13 18.66 -37.52
N GLN A 312 -42.09 17.59 -36.74
CA GLN A 312 -43.22 17.06 -35.96
C GLN A 312 -42.77 16.66 -34.55
N ASN A 313 -43.67 16.71 -33.57
CA ASN A 313 -43.42 16.14 -32.24
C ASN A 313 -43.50 14.61 -32.28
#